data_AF-A0A3R9LFV2-F1
#
_entry.id   AF-A0A3R9LFV2-F1
#
_cell.length_a   1.000
_cell.length_b   1.000
_cell.length_c   1.000
_cell.angle_alpha   90.00
_cell.angle_beta   90.00
_cell.angle_gamma   90.00
#
_symmetry.space_group_name_H-M   'P 1'
#
loop_
_entity.id
_entity.type
_entity.pdbx_description
1 polymer ?
#
loop_
_entity_poly.entity_id
_entity_poly.type
_entity_poly.pdbx_seq_one_letter_code
_entity_poly.pdbx_strand_id
1 'polypeptide(L)'
;MSVKVIYDSYSDVCKSYALGKGFLELPEKIIDRLNGHFDGVEFKEFGSCNPNNVYINSFIEIDTEEALIERAKILNYGEYEQLVNEDRLFAYVEEHEEEIVSRLSESYTYLGHEGDSWYFLQ
;
A
#
# COMPACT_ATOMS: atom_id res chain seq x y z
N MET A 1 35.08 1.98 13.44
CA MET A 1 34.48 3.09 12.67
C MET A 1 33.19 2.59 12.08
N SER A 2 32.08 3.28 12.32
CA SER A 2 30.81 3.05 11.62
C SER A 2 30.68 4.10 10.52
N VAL A 3 30.25 3.69 9.33
CA VAL A 3 29.91 4.58 8.21
C VAL A 3 28.40 4.70 8.17
N LYS A 4 27.88 5.93 8.12
CA LYS A 4 26.46 6.19 7.89
C LYS A 4 26.28 6.60 6.44
N VAL A 5 25.37 5.93 5.74
CA VAL A 5 24.98 6.26 4.36
C VAL A 5 23.62 6.96 4.44
N ILE A 6 23.47 8.03 3.66
CA ILE A 6 22.22 8.80 3.55
C ILE A 6 21.73 8.63 2.11
N TYR A 7 20.43 8.38 1.97
CA TYR A 7 19.75 8.25 0.68
C TYR A 7 18.74 9.39 0.53
N ASP A 8 18.49 9.83 -0.70
CA ASP A 8 17.55 10.91 -0.98
C ASP A 8 16.09 10.46 -0.80
N SER A 9 15.81 9.16 -0.99
CA SER A 9 14.48 8.57 -0.81
C SER A 9 14.54 7.10 -0.41
N TYR A 10 13.43 6.56 0.10
CA TYR A 10 13.32 5.13 0.39
C TYR A 10 13.41 4.30 -0.90
N SER A 11 12.85 4.79 -2.00
CA SER A 11 12.94 4.17 -3.32
C SER A 11 14.39 4.05 -3.82
N ASP A 12 15.28 4.99 -3.46
CA ASP A 12 16.71 4.84 -3.77
C ASP A 12 17.36 3.70 -2.99
N VAL A 13 16.93 3.47 -1.76
CA VAL A 13 17.34 2.31 -0.98
C VAL A 13 16.89 1.03 -1.69
N CYS A 14 15.62 0.97 -2.11
CA CYS A 14 15.02 -0.20 -2.77
C CYS A 14 15.83 -0.71 -3.97
N LYS A 15 16.50 0.18 -4.72
CA LYS A 15 17.37 -0.19 -5.86
C LYS A 15 18.49 -1.18 -5.49
N SER A 16 18.90 -1.19 -4.22
CA SER A 16 19.98 -2.04 -3.71
C SER A 16 19.51 -3.40 -3.18
N TYR A 17 18.20 -3.63 -3.11
CA TYR A 17 17.61 -4.82 -2.47
C TYR A 17 16.79 -5.63 -3.47
N ALA A 18 17.09 -6.92 -3.59
CA ALA A 18 16.54 -7.79 -4.63
C ALA A 18 15.00 -7.80 -4.68
N LEU A 19 14.34 -7.89 -3.53
CA LEU A 19 12.88 -7.86 -3.42
C LEU A 19 12.37 -6.43 -3.25
N GLY A 20 13.13 -5.56 -2.59
CA GLY A 20 12.81 -4.13 -2.48
C GLY A 20 12.59 -3.45 -3.83
N LYS A 21 13.26 -3.91 -4.90
CA LYS A 21 13.02 -3.45 -6.28
C LYS A 21 11.56 -3.60 -6.73
N GLY A 22 10.79 -4.53 -6.16
CA GLY A 22 9.37 -4.66 -6.45
C GLY A 22 8.58 -3.40 -6.15
N PHE A 23 8.99 -2.60 -5.16
CA PHE A 23 8.38 -1.30 -4.89
C PHE A 23 8.56 -0.29 -6.03
N LEU A 24 9.58 -0.45 -6.88
CA LEU A 24 9.87 0.49 -7.98
C LEU A 24 8.97 0.28 -9.19
N GLU A 25 8.26 -0.86 -9.24
CA GLU A 25 7.28 -1.17 -10.27
C GLU A 25 5.86 -0.72 -9.87
N LEU A 26 5.69 -0.20 -8.64
CA LEU A 26 4.41 0.34 -8.19
C LEU A 26 4.12 1.68 -8.88
N PRO A 27 2.85 2.11 -8.90
CA PRO A 27 2.52 3.42 -9.43
C PRO A 27 3.19 4.56 -8.65
N GLU A 28 3.53 5.64 -9.37
CA GLU A 28 4.34 6.76 -8.85
C GLU A 28 3.77 7.35 -7.55
N LYS A 29 2.44 7.55 -7.49
CA LYS A 29 1.76 8.05 -6.29
C LYS A 29 1.96 7.15 -5.05
N ILE A 30 2.06 5.84 -5.25
CA ILE A 30 2.27 4.86 -4.18
C ILE A 30 3.73 4.91 -3.72
N ILE A 31 4.67 5.03 -4.67
CA ILE A 31 6.10 5.21 -4.38
C ILE A 31 6.34 6.50 -3.60
N ASP A 32 5.70 7.61 -3.97
CA ASP A 32 5.79 8.88 -3.26
C ASP A 32 5.28 8.78 -1.82
N ARG A 33 4.15 8.08 -1.63
CA ARG A 33 3.60 7.85 -0.29
C ARG A 33 4.51 6.96 0.56
N LEU A 34 5.12 5.93 -0.05
CA LEU A 34 6.11 5.07 0.59
C LEU A 34 7.38 5.86 1.00
N ASN A 35 7.88 6.73 0.11
CA ASN A 35 9.01 7.62 0.40
C ASN A 35 8.69 8.53 1.58
N GLY A 36 7.50 9.14 1.60
CA GLY A 36 7.07 9.99 2.71
C GLY A 36 6.91 9.23 4.04
N HIS A 37 6.46 7.97 4.01
CA HIS A 37 6.34 7.15 5.21
C HIS A 37 7.69 6.87 5.88
N PHE A 38 8.74 6.65 5.09
CA PHE A 38 10.08 6.36 5.59
C PHE A 38 11.01 7.57 5.62
N ASP A 39 10.49 8.79 5.40
CA ASP A 39 11.30 10.00 5.44
C ASP A 39 11.91 10.20 6.84
N GLY A 40 13.21 10.52 6.88
CA GLY A 40 13.98 10.64 8.12
C GLY A 40 14.19 9.34 8.91
N VAL A 41 13.71 8.18 8.44
CA VAL A 41 13.88 6.91 9.15
C VAL A 41 15.29 6.37 8.98
N GLU A 42 16.01 6.21 10.09
CA GLU A 42 17.26 5.47 10.11
C GLU A 42 17.00 3.96 10.20
N PHE A 43 17.56 3.18 9.28
CA PHE A 43 17.44 1.72 9.31
C PHE A 43 18.79 1.01 9.33
N LYS A 44 18.78 -0.19 9.90
CA LYS A 44 19.91 -1.11 9.88
C LYS A 44 19.74 -2.08 8.71
N GLU A 45 20.86 -2.65 8.25
CA GLU A 45 20.86 -3.63 7.15
C GLU A 45 19.88 -4.79 7.39
N PHE A 46 19.73 -5.26 8.63
CA PHE A 46 18.77 -6.32 9.02
C PHE A 46 17.62 -5.79 9.88
N GLY A 47 17.30 -4.50 9.77
CA GLY A 47 16.19 -3.87 10.50
C GLY A 47 14.84 -4.13 9.85
N SER A 48 13.76 -3.83 10.59
CA SER A 48 12.38 -3.96 10.11
C SER A 48 12.11 -3.10 8.87
N CYS A 49 12.75 -1.94 8.76
CA CYS A 49 12.61 -1.02 7.64
C CYS A 49 13.47 -1.40 6.41
N ASN A 50 14.20 -2.53 6.46
CA ASN A 50 14.91 -3.04 5.27
C ASN A 50 13.90 -3.30 4.13
N PRO A 51 14.15 -2.84 2.88
CA PRO A 51 13.19 -3.00 1.79
C PRO A 51 12.75 -4.44 1.50
N ASN A 52 13.64 -5.42 1.58
CA ASN A 52 13.23 -6.83 1.44
C ASN A 52 12.30 -7.25 2.58
N ASN A 53 12.59 -6.81 3.81
CA ASN A 53 11.74 -7.14 4.96
C ASN A 53 10.37 -6.48 4.84
N VAL A 54 10.32 -5.19 4.50
CA VAL A 54 9.05 -4.47 4.31
C VAL A 54 8.24 -5.11 3.19
N TYR A 55 8.88 -5.44 2.06
CA TYR A 55 8.21 -6.06 0.91
C TYR A 55 7.59 -7.42 1.25
N ILE A 56 8.27 -8.27 2.03
CA ILE A 56 7.76 -9.60 2.39
C ILE A 56 6.73 -9.53 3.53
N ASN A 57 7.02 -8.73 4.57
CA ASN A 57 6.35 -8.88 5.87
C ASN A 57 5.37 -7.75 6.20
N SER A 58 5.45 -6.59 5.54
CA SER A 58 4.64 -5.42 5.87
C SER A 58 3.81 -4.91 4.71
N PHE A 59 4.27 -5.06 3.47
CA PHE A 59 3.55 -4.59 2.29
C PHE A 59 2.39 -5.52 1.95
N ILE A 60 1.23 -4.90 1.69
CA ILE A 60 -0.01 -5.60 1.36
C ILE A 60 -0.59 -4.93 0.11
N GLU A 61 -0.89 -5.74 -0.90
CA GLU A 61 -1.71 -5.39 -2.06
C GLU A 61 -2.92 -6.31 -2.06
N ILE A 62 -4.12 -5.72 -2.12
CA ILE A 62 -5.40 -6.44 -2.15
C ILE A 62 -6.29 -5.86 -3.25
N ASP A 63 -7.23 -6.64 -3.74
CA ASP A 63 -8.22 -6.19 -4.72
C ASP A 63 -9.38 -5.41 -4.07
N THR A 64 -10.24 -4.81 -4.89
CA THR A 64 -11.40 -4.04 -4.42
C THR A 64 -12.41 -4.91 -3.68
N GLU A 65 -12.56 -6.18 -4.06
CA GLU A 65 -13.46 -7.11 -3.38
C GLU A 65 -13.04 -7.32 -1.92
N GLU A 66 -11.79 -7.70 -1.69
CA GLU A 66 -11.22 -7.90 -0.37
C GLU A 66 -11.22 -6.59 0.44
N ALA A 67 -10.87 -5.47 -0.21
CA ALA A 67 -10.88 -4.15 0.43
C ALA A 67 -12.27 -3.79 0.97
N LEU A 68 -13.33 -3.97 0.17
CA LEU A 68 -14.69 -3.59 0.54
C LEU A 68 -15.37 -4.58 1.49
N ILE A 69 -15.19 -5.87 1.27
CA ILE A 69 -15.91 -6.93 2.00
C ILE A 69 -15.15 -7.35 3.25
N GLU A 70 -13.90 -7.77 3.12
CA GLU A 70 -13.18 -8.41 4.23
C GLU A 70 -12.53 -7.39 5.16
N ARG A 71 -11.89 -6.37 4.58
CA ARG A 71 -11.10 -5.39 5.33
C ARG A 71 -11.94 -4.23 5.85
N ALA A 72 -12.59 -3.48 4.97
CA ALA A 72 -13.41 -2.33 5.36
C ALA A 72 -14.80 -2.75 5.89
N LYS A 73 -15.29 -3.94 5.49
CA LYS A 73 -16.60 -4.48 5.88
C LYS A 73 -17.73 -3.48 5.62
N ILE A 74 -17.67 -2.83 4.46
CA ILE A 74 -18.68 -1.87 4.01
C ILE A 74 -19.78 -2.57 3.23
N LEU A 75 -19.40 -3.57 2.43
CA LEU A 75 -20.32 -4.37 1.63
C LEU A 75 -20.30 -5.84 2.06
N ASN A 76 -21.39 -6.53 1.78
CA ASN A 76 -21.39 -7.98 1.69
C ASN A 76 -21.24 -8.45 0.23
N TYR A 77 -20.99 -9.75 0.04
CA TYR A 77 -20.76 -10.35 -1.29
C TYR A 77 -21.91 -10.13 -2.28
N GLY A 78 -23.17 -10.17 -1.83
CA GLY A 78 -24.32 -9.93 -2.71
C GLY A 78 -24.44 -8.47 -3.17
N GLU A 79 -24.10 -7.51 -2.30
CA GLU A 79 -24.05 -6.09 -2.67
C GLU A 79 -22.91 -5.81 -3.65
N TYR A 80 -21.75 -6.42 -3.41
CA TYR A 80 -20.61 -6.33 -4.33
C TYR A 80 -20.94 -6.90 -5.71
N GLU A 81 -21.47 -8.13 -5.79
CA GLU A 81 -21.88 -8.73 -7.07
C GLU A 81 -22.93 -7.89 -7.79
N GLN A 82 -23.87 -7.28 -7.07
CA GLN A 82 -24.84 -6.39 -7.70
C GLN A 82 -24.17 -5.17 -8.33
N LEU A 83 -23.23 -4.52 -7.63
CA LEU A 83 -22.49 -3.38 -8.17
C LEU A 83 -21.63 -3.74 -9.39
N VAL A 84 -21.02 -4.93 -9.39
CA VAL A 84 -20.26 -5.45 -10.54
C VAL A 84 -21.19 -5.69 -11.72
N ASN A 85 -22.30 -6.41 -11.51
CA ASN A 85 -23.25 -6.75 -12.58
C ASN A 85 -23.96 -5.52 -13.18
N GLU A 86 -24.10 -4.44 -12.41
CA GLU A 86 -24.67 -3.17 -12.86
C GLU A 86 -23.63 -2.21 -13.45
N ASP A 87 -22.35 -2.60 -13.55
CA ASP A 87 -21.23 -1.73 -13.98
C ASP A 87 -21.10 -0.44 -13.12
N ARG A 88 -21.47 -0.52 -11.84
CA ARG A 88 -21.51 0.61 -10.89
C ARG A 88 -20.40 0.57 -9.84
N LEU A 89 -19.62 -0.49 -9.76
CA LEU A 89 -18.57 -0.66 -8.75
C LEU A 89 -17.56 0.50 -8.77
N PHE A 90 -17.09 0.90 -9.95
CA PHE A 90 -16.12 2.00 -10.06
C PHE A 90 -16.66 3.32 -9.48
N ALA A 91 -17.88 3.70 -9.87
CA ALA A 91 -18.52 4.92 -9.36
C ALA A 91 -18.77 4.85 -7.85
N TYR A 92 -19.12 3.67 -7.33
CA TYR A 92 -19.27 3.45 -5.90
C TYR A 92 -17.93 3.65 -5.17
N VAL A 93 -16.83 3.10 -5.68
CA VAL A 93 -15.50 3.29 -5.09
C VAL A 93 -15.09 4.76 -5.09
N GLU A 94 -15.31 5.48 -6.20
CA GLU A 94 -15.02 6.91 -6.26
C GLU A 94 -15.86 7.75 -5.28
N GLU A 95 -17.15 7.45 -5.14
CA GLU A 95 -18.04 8.16 -4.22
C GLU A 95 -17.72 7.88 -2.74
N HIS A 96 -17.23 6.68 -2.43
CA HIS A 96 -17.00 6.21 -1.07
C HIS A 96 -15.52 6.10 -0.68
N GLU A 97 -14.59 6.59 -1.51
CA GLU A 97 -13.14 6.42 -1.29
C GLU A 97 -12.70 6.89 0.10
N GLU A 98 -13.18 8.05 0.56
CA GLU A 98 -12.83 8.58 1.89
C GLU A 98 -13.27 7.64 3.03
N GLU A 99 -14.46 7.04 2.94
CA GLU A 99 -14.95 6.08 3.95
C GLU A 99 -14.12 4.80 3.90
N ILE A 100 -13.86 4.27 2.71
CA ILE A 100 -13.07 3.06 2.51
C ILE A 100 -11.68 3.26 3.12
N VAL A 101 -11.00 4.34 2.74
CA VAL A 101 -9.67 4.69 3.26
C VAL A 101 -9.71 4.89 4.77
N SER A 102 -10.73 5.56 5.31
CA SER A 102 -10.86 5.75 6.76
C SER A 102 -10.93 4.42 7.51
N ARG A 103 -11.74 3.47 7.05
CA ARG A 103 -11.87 2.17 7.71
C ARG A 103 -10.61 1.32 7.59
N LEU A 104 -9.99 1.30 6.41
CA LEU A 104 -8.75 0.55 6.19
C LEU A 104 -7.59 1.12 7.01
N SER A 105 -7.56 2.46 7.15
CA SER A 105 -6.52 3.16 7.91
C SER A 105 -6.61 2.95 9.43
N GLU A 106 -7.66 2.31 9.95
CA GLU A 106 -7.74 1.93 11.37
C GLU A 106 -6.73 0.84 11.73
N SER A 107 -6.40 -0.03 10.78
CA SER A 107 -5.51 -1.19 10.99
C SER A 107 -4.22 -1.13 10.17
N TYR A 108 -4.16 -0.28 9.16
CA TYR A 108 -3.07 -0.23 8.19
C TYR A 108 -2.64 1.21 7.89
N THR A 109 -1.42 1.38 7.39
CA THR A 109 -1.03 2.64 6.75
C THR A 109 -1.39 2.59 5.27
N TYR A 110 -2.35 3.42 4.85
CA TYR A 110 -2.75 3.54 3.45
C TYR A 110 -1.66 4.21 2.59
N LEU A 111 -1.28 3.53 1.50
CA LEU A 111 -0.33 4.04 0.51
C LEU A 111 -1.02 4.58 -0.75
N GLY A 112 -2.18 4.03 -1.11
CA GLY A 112 -3.00 4.51 -2.23
C GLY A 112 -3.79 3.39 -2.89
N HIS A 113 -4.59 3.77 -3.90
CA HIS A 113 -5.47 2.89 -4.65
C HIS A 113 -5.32 3.19 -6.15
N GLU A 114 -5.15 2.17 -6.99
CA GLU A 114 -5.09 2.33 -8.44
C GLU A 114 -5.74 1.16 -9.18
N GLY A 115 -6.73 1.49 -10.02
CA GLY A 115 -7.48 0.47 -10.75
C GLY A 115 -8.30 -0.37 -9.80
N ASP A 116 -7.91 -1.64 -9.64
CA ASP A 116 -8.51 -2.58 -8.71
C ASP A 116 -7.63 -2.85 -7.48
N SER A 117 -6.39 -2.32 -7.48
CA SER A 117 -5.40 -2.63 -6.44
C SER A 117 -5.37 -1.56 -5.35
N TRP A 118 -5.41 -2.01 -4.10
CA TRP A 118 -5.27 -1.18 -2.90
C TRP A 118 -3.98 -1.54 -2.15
N TYR A 119 -3.20 -0.51 -1.80
CA TYR A 119 -1.83 -0.66 -1.29
C TYR A 119 -1.69 -0.17 0.15
N PHE A 120 -1.06 -0.99 1.00
CA PHE A 120 -0.93 -0.71 2.44
C PHE A 120 0.42 -1.16 3.02
N LEU A 121 0.73 -0.64 4.22
CA LEU A 121 1.70 -1.20 5.15
C LEU A 121 1.04 -1.62 6.46
N GLN A 122 1.48 -2.75 7.03
CA GLN A 122 1.13 -3.26 8.36
C GLN A 122 2.25 -3.03 9.39
#